data_AF-A0A7X6XZW4-F1
#
_entry.id   AF-A0A7X6XZW4-F1
#
_cell.length_a   1.000
_cell.length_b   1.000
_cell.length_c   1.000
_cell.angle_alpha   90.00
_cell.angle_beta   90.00
_cell.angle_gamma   90.00
#
_symmetry.space_group_name_H-M   'P 1'
#
loop_
_entity.id
_entity.type
_entity.pdbx_description
1 polymer ?
#
loop_
_entity_poly.entity_id
_entity_poly.type
_entity_poly.pdbx_seq_one_letter_code
_entity_poly.pdbx_strand_id
1 'polypeptide(L)'
;MYKEKIEGRELKKIMKNLPEKYYDKTLEITVKEYSDQDIAENIKRIVNKIRKRVVNRSYLGKNSEIFFFNSEDINYEERKILEDILKSYGYKVDIKEGQRNTLVVDISWKNEKI
;
A
#
# COMPACT_ATOMS: atom_id res chain seq x y z
N MET A 1 8.42 18.31 2.85
CA MET A 1 7.04 18.78 3.12
C MET A 1 7.03 20.30 3.02
N TYR A 2 6.25 20.85 2.10
CA TYR A 2 6.07 22.31 1.98
C TYR A 2 4.60 22.65 1.80
N LYS A 3 4.25 23.89 2.16
CA LYS A 3 2.91 24.44 2.01
C LYS A 3 2.86 25.24 0.73
N GLU A 4 1.86 24.99 -0.10
CA GLU A 4 1.66 25.71 -1.34
C GLU A 4 0.23 26.26 -1.38
N LYS A 5 0.05 27.43 -1.99
CA LYS A 5 -1.27 28.01 -2.24
C LYS A 5 -1.69 27.66 -3.66
N ILE A 6 -2.80 26.95 -3.80
CA ILE A 6 -3.40 26.58 -5.08
C ILE A 6 -4.81 27.14 -5.19
N GLU A 7 -5.21 27.58 -6.38
CA GLU A 7 -6.61 27.94 -6.62
C GLU A 7 -7.48 26.68 -6.70
N GLY A 8 -8.67 26.72 -6.09
CA GLY A 8 -9.61 25.60 -6.12
C GLY A 8 -9.97 25.12 -7.53
N ARG A 9 -10.00 26.03 -8.51
CA ARG A 9 -10.22 25.71 -9.93
C ARG A 9 -9.08 24.87 -10.52
N GLU A 10 -7.84 25.19 -10.18
CA GLU A 10 -6.67 24.41 -10.59
C GLU A 10 -6.62 23.07 -9.86
N LEU A 11 -6.91 23.05 -8.55
CA LEU A 11 -6.98 21.82 -7.76
C LEU A 11 -8.06 20.86 -8.28
N LYS A 12 -9.20 21.36 -8.79
CA LYS A 12 -10.26 20.53 -9.39
C LYS A 12 -9.78 19.75 -10.62
N LYS A 13 -8.83 20.28 -11.38
CA LYS A 13 -8.25 19.58 -12.55
C LYS A 13 -7.49 18.32 -12.12
N ILE A 14 -6.90 18.37 -10.92
CA ILE A 14 -6.09 17.28 -10.33
C ILE A 14 -6.98 16.35 -9.50
N MET A 15 -7.89 16.92 -8.70
CA MET A 15 -8.77 16.20 -7.77
C MET A 15 -10.23 16.36 -8.19
N LYS A 16 -10.73 15.39 -8.97
CA LYS A 16 -12.07 15.41 -9.59
C LYS A 16 -13.23 15.51 -8.58
N ASN A 17 -13.03 15.10 -7.33
CA ASN A 17 -14.04 15.07 -6.27
C ASN A 17 -13.94 16.25 -5.28
N LEU A 18 -13.33 17.37 -5.68
CA LEU A 18 -13.27 18.56 -4.83
C LEU A 18 -14.69 19.12 -4.56
N PRO A 19 -15.09 19.40 -3.30
CA PRO A 19 -16.39 19.99 -3.00
C PRO A 19 -16.53 21.42 -3.56
N GLU A 20 -17.71 21.77 -4.07
CA GLU A 20 -17.97 23.04 -4.77
C GLU A 20 -17.66 24.29 -3.94
N LYS A 21 -17.85 24.22 -2.61
CA LYS A 21 -17.53 25.30 -1.67
C LYS A 21 -16.08 25.75 -1.67
N TYR A 22 -15.19 24.99 -2.31
CA TYR A 22 -13.76 25.28 -2.42
C TYR A 22 -13.33 25.72 -3.82
N TYR A 23 -14.23 25.77 -4.82
CA TYR A 23 -13.86 26.03 -6.22
C TYR A 23 -13.26 27.42 -6.44
N ASP A 24 -13.86 28.45 -5.85
CA ASP A 24 -13.42 29.83 -6.00
C ASP A 24 -12.58 30.32 -4.83
N LYS A 25 -11.96 29.40 -4.07
CA LYS A 25 -11.11 29.74 -2.92
C LYS A 25 -9.65 29.42 -3.22
N THR A 26 -8.76 30.25 -2.68
CA THR A 26 -7.35 29.89 -2.55
C THR A 26 -7.22 28.91 -1.39
N LEU A 27 -6.66 27.74 -1.66
CA LEU A 27 -6.45 26.67 -0.70
C LEU A 27 -4.98 26.57 -0.37
N GLU A 28 -4.65 26.48 0.92
CA GLU A 28 -3.32 26.08 1.36
C GLU A 28 -3.29 24.55 1.37
N ILE A 29 -2.54 23.95 0.46
CA ILE A 29 -2.32 22.51 0.41
C ILE A 29 -0.97 22.17 1.04
N THR A 30 -0.92 21.04 1.74
CA THR A 30 0.34 20.46 2.21
C THR A 30 0.79 19.44 1.19
N VAL A 31 1.85 19.76 0.45
CA VAL A 31 2.45 18.83 -0.50
C VAL A 31 3.46 17.97 0.26
N LYS A 32 3.19 16.66 0.28
CA LYS A 32 4.15 15.65 0.70
C LYS A 32 4.79 15.10 -0.57
N GLU A 33 6.06 15.40 -0.77
CA GLU A 33 6.88 14.63 -1.69
C GLU A 33 7.04 13.23 -1.09
N TYR A 34 6.66 12.20 -1.84
CA TYR A 34 6.96 10.83 -1.45
C TYR A 34 8.47 10.64 -1.55
N SER A 35 9.15 10.51 -0.43
CA SER A 35 10.57 10.18 -0.42
C SER A 35 10.76 8.66 -0.50
N ASP A 36 11.92 8.21 -0.99
CA ASP A 36 12.31 6.79 -0.96
C ASP A 36 12.27 6.21 0.47
N GLN A 37 12.48 7.05 1.48
CA GLN A 37 12.36 6.67 2.89
C GLN A 37 10.92 6.35 3.30
N ASP A 38 9.95 7.13 2.82
CA ASP A 38 8.52 6.90 3.12
C ASP A 38 8.04 5.58 2.49
N ILE A 39 8.48 5.30 1.26
CA ILE A 39 8.23 4.03 0.56
C ILE A 39 8.81 2.87 1.37
N ALA A 40 10.08 2.98 1.78
CA ALA A 40 10.73 1.93 2.57
C ALA A 40 10.02 1.69 3.91
N GLU A 41 9.56 2.73 4.59
CA GLU A 41 8.84 2.61 5.86
C GLU A 41 7.46 1.96 5.68
N ASN A 42 6.70 2.37 4.65
CA ASN A 42 5.40 1.78 4.37
C ASN A 42 5.52 0.28 4.03
N ILE A 43 6.45 -0.08 3.16
CA ILE A 43 6.75 -1.46 2.81
C ILE A 43 7.15 -2.27 4.04
N LYS A 44 8.06 -1.75 4.87
CA LYS A 44 8.50 -2.42 6.11
C LYS A 44 7.32 -2.67 7.06
N ARG A 45 6.40 -1.71 7.18
CA ARG A 45 5.17 -1.87 7.98
C ARG A 45 4.28 -2.98 7.44
N ILE A 46 4.07 -3.04 6.13
CA ILE A 46 3.24 -4.08 5.48
C ILE A 46 3.88 -5.46 5.65
N VAL A 47 5.17 -5.59 5.38
CA VAL A 47 5.93 -6.85 5.56
C VAL A 47 5.83 -7.35 7.00
N ASN A 48 6.00 -6.48 7.99
CA ASN A 48 5.86 -6.86 9.39
C ASN A 48 4.45 -7.35 9.74
N LYS A 49 3.41 -6.72 9.18
CA LYS A 49 2.01 -7.13 9.37
C LYS A 49 1.78 -8.53 8.78
N ILE A 50 2.30 -8.78 7.58
CA ILE A 50 2.24 -10.09 6.93
C ILE A 50 2.94 -11.14 7.79
N ARG A 51 4.21 -10.91 8.15
CA ARG A 51 5.02 -11.89 8.91
C ARG A 51 4.36 -12.28 10.23
N LYS A 52 3.86 -11.32 11.01
CA LYS A 52 3.13 -11.61 12.27
C LYS A 52 1.93 -12.52 12.04
N ARG A 53 1.16 -12.25 10.98
CA ARG A 53 -0.04 -13.02 10.67
C ARG A 53 0.31 -14.41 10.14
N VAL A 54 1.32 -14.51 9.29
CA VAL A 54 1.88 -15.79 8.80
C VAL A 54 2.27 -16.66 9.99
N VAL A 55 3.08 -16.16 10.93
CA VAL A 55 3.50 -16.92 12.13
C VAL A 55 2.28 -17.48 12.88
N ASN A 56 1.28 -16.64 13.16
CA ASN A 56 0.06 -17.09 13.84
C ASN A 56 -0.71 -18.16 13.06
N ARG A 57 -0.74 -18.07 11.72
CA ARG A 57 -1.39 -19.06 10.86
C ARG A 57 -0.59 -20.35 10.71
N SER A 58 0.73 -20.26 10.66
CA SER A 58 1.65 -21.41 10.65
C SER A 58 1.44 -22.27 11.90
N TYR A 59 1.31 -21.64 13.09
CA TYR A 59 0.96 -22.35 14.33
C TYR A 59 -0.38 -23.11 14.25
N LEU A 60 -1.32 -22.66 13.41
CA LEU A 60 -2.60 -23.32 13.17
C LEU A 60 -2.53 -24.36 12.03
N GLY A 61 -1.33 -24.70 11.55
CA GLY A 61 -1.11 -25.66 10.47
C GLY A 61 -1.50 -25.16 9.08
N LYS A 62 -1.71 -23.85 8.90
CA LYS A 62 -1.97 -23.26 7.58
C LYS A 62 -0.66 -23.02 6.83
N ASN A 63 -0.73 -23.11 5.52
CA ASN A 63 0.41 -22.97 4.60
C ASN A 63 0.22 -21.82 3.59
N SER A 64 -0.91 -21.12 3.65
CA SER A 64 -1.18 -19.94 2.84
C SER A 64 -2.19 -19.01 3.51
N GLU A 65 -2.13 -17.73 3.17
CA GLU A 65 -3.14 -16.73 3.51
C GLU A 65 -3.19 -15.62 2.46
N ILE A 66 -4.40 -15.12 2.24
CA ILE A 66 -4.69 -14.03 1.32
C ILE A 66 -4.83 -12.74 2.13
N PHE A 67 -4.15 -11.69 1.66
CA PHE A 67 -4.21 -10.35 2.20
C PHE A 67 -4.91 -9.42 1.22
N PHE A 68 -5.75 -8.54 1.75
CA PHE A 68 -6.44 -7.51 1.00
C PHE A 68 -5.94 -6.14 1.44
N PHE A 69 -5.53 -5.33 0.48
CA PHE A 69 -5.10 -3.94 0.66
C PHE A 69 -5.89 -3.05 -0.30
N ASN A 70 -5.99 -1.75 -0.03
CA ASN A 70 -6.45 -0.84 -1.08
C ASN A 70 -5.31 -0.62 -2.07
N SER A 71 -5.62 -0.43 -3.34
CA SER A 71 -4.63 -0.15 -4.39
C SER A 71 -3.92 1.18 -4.17
N GLU A 72 -4.48 2.06 -3.35
CA GLU A 72 -3.89 3.34 -2.91
C GLU A 72 -2.89 3.16 -1.76
N ASP A 73 -2.99 2.07 -0.99
CA ASP A 73 -2.09 1.79 0.14
C ASP A 73 -0.72 1.26 -0.32
N ILE A 74 -0.67 0.69 -1.53
CA ILE A 74 0.50 0.06 -2.14
C ILE A 74 0.53 0.44 -3.63
N ASN A 75 1.31 1.46 -3.96
CA ASN A 75 1.47 1.97 -5.31
C ASN A 75 2.19 0.94 -6.22
N TYR A 76 2.25 1.21 -7.52
CA TYR A 76 2.81 0.27 -8.50
C TYR A 76 4.28 -0.11 -8.22
N GLU A 77 5.12 0.85 -7.82
CA GLU A 77 6.54 0.62 -7.52
C GLU A 77 6.71 -0.17 -6.22
N GLU A 78 5.93 0.18 -5.20
CA GLU A 78 5.85 -0.50 -3.91
C GLU A 78 5.46 -1.97 -4.06
N ARG A 79 4.56 -2.32 -4.99
CA ARG A 79 4.14 -3.71 -5.22
C ARG A 79 5.32 -4.60 -5.60
N LYS A 80 6.19 -4.12 -6.51
CA LYS A 80 7.36 -4.88 -6.94
C LYS A 80 8.36 -5.04 -5.80
N ILE A 81 8.63 -3.98 -5.05
CA ILE A 81 9.51 -4.01 -3.89
C ILE A 81 8.96 -4.98 -2.82
N LEU A 82 7.65 -4.93 -2.55
CA LEU A 82 6.98 -5.81 -1.61
C LEU A 82 7.13 -7.28 -2.02
N GLU A 83 6.89 -7.58 -3.30
CA GLU A 83 7.01 -8.92 -3.86
C GLU A 83 8.44 -9.48 -3.70
N ASP A 84 9.45 -8.70 -4.07
CA ASP A 84 10.86 -9.10 -3.97
C ASP A 84 11.27 -9.36 -2.52
N ILE A 85 10.87 -8.48 -1.59
CA ILE A 85 11.17 -8.65 -0.17
C ILE A 85 10.51 -9.91 0.39
N LEU A 86 9.23 -10.15 0.10
CA LEU A 86 8.52 -11.33 0.59
C LEU A 86 9.10 -12.63 0.01
N LYS A 87 9.49 -12.65 -1.27
CA LYS A 87 10.22 -13.78 -1.87
C LYS A 87 11.57 -14.01 -1.20
N SER A 88 12.29 -12.95 -0.82
CA SER A 88 13.56 -13.06 -0.09
C SER A 88 13.40 -13.72 1.29
N TYR A 89 12.22 -13.60 1.91
CA TYR A 89 11.86 -14.31 3.14
C TYR A 89 11.44 -15.77 2.93
N GLY A 90 11.48 -16.28 1.70
CA GLY A 90 11.10 -17.65 1.37
C GLY A 90 9.60 -17.85 1.14
N TYR A 91 8.83 -16.77 1.01
CA TYR A 91 7.41 -16.87 0.66
C TYR A 91 7.21 -17.04 -0.85
N LYS A 92 6.18 -17.80 -1.23
CA LYS A 92 5.62 -17.76 -2.58
C LYS A 92 4.53 -16.70 -2.59
N VAL A 93 4.67 -15.71 -3.47
CA VAL A 93 3.84 -14.50 -3.49
C VAL A 93 3.20 -14.37 -4.87
N ASP A 94 1.92 -14.02 -4.90
CA ASP A 94 1.18 -13.68 -6.10
C ASP A 94 0.34 -12.43 -5.82
N ILE A 95 0.62 -11.35 -6.56
CA ILE A 95 -0.03 -10.04 -6.39
C ILE A 95 -0.97 -9.81 -7.58
N LYS A 96 -2.25 -9.62 -7.29
CA LYS A 96 -3.30 -9.38 -8.29
C LYS A 96 -4.09 -8.14 -7.97
N GLU A 97 -4.53 -7.42 -8.99
CA GLU A 97 -5.57 -6.41 -8.83
C GLU A 97 -6.94 -7.10 -8.77
N GLY A 98 -7.66 -6.86 -7.68
CA GLY A 98 -9.04 -7.23 -7.50
C GLY A 98 -10.00 -6.14 -8.01
N GLN A 99 -11.30 -6.38 -7.83
CA GLN A 99 -12.31 -5.37 -8.13
C GLN A 99 -12.27 -4.22 -7.11
N ARG A 100 -12.81 -3.05 -7.49
CA ARG A 100 -13.00 -1.88 -6.61
C ARG A 100 -11.71 -1.40 -5.93
N ASN A 101 -10.63 -1.18 -6.69
CA ASN A 101 -9.37 -0.65 -6.14
C ASN A 101 -8.81 -1.50 -4.98
N THR A 102 -8.96 -2.82 -5.04
CA THR A 102 -8.40 -3.74 -4.04
C THR A 102 -7.17 -4.42 -4.62
N LEU A 103 -6.08 -4.45 -3.88
CA LEU A 103 -4.92 -5.27 -4.17
C LEU A 103 -5.01 -6.56 -3.36
N VAL A 104 -4.92 -7.70 -4.04
CA VAL A 104 -4.93 -9.03 -3.44
C VAL A 104 -3.49 -9.56 -3.45
N VAL A 105 -2.99 -9.91 -2.27
CA VAL A 105 -1.65 -10.49 -2.10
C VAL A 105 -1.83 -11.90 -1.52
N ASP A 106 -1.68 -12.91 -2.36
CA ASP A 106 -1.68 -14.33 -1.95
C ASP A 106 -0.27 -14.72 -1.55
N ILE A 107 -0.13 -15.24 -0.33
CA ILE A 107 1.14 -15.64 0.25
C ILE A 107 1.03 -17.08 0.71
N SER A 108 1.96 -17.90 0.22
CA SER A 108 2.13 -19.29 0.66
C SER A 108 3.52 -19.51 1.24
N TRP A 109 3.61 -20.38 2.24
CA TRP A 109 4.86 -20.73 2.91
C TRP A 109 4.95 -22.24 3.14
N LYS A 110 6.17 -22.73 3.29
CA LYS A 110 6.39 -24.09 3.76
C LYS A 110 6.26 -24.10 5.28
N ASN A 111 5.36 -24.91 5.82
CA ASN A 111 5.46 -25.33 7.21
C ASN A 111 6.58 -26.36 7.28
N GLU A 112 7.81 -25.90 7.45
CA GLU A 112 8.81 -26.74 8.08
C GLU A 112 8.30 -26.91 9.52
N LYS A 113 7.91 -28.13 9.88
CA LYS A 113 7.46 -28.46 11.24
C LYS A 113 8.46 -27.84 12.22
N ILE A 114 7.99 -26.87 13.01
CA ILE A 114 8.70 -26.43 14.22
C ILE A 114 8.83 -27.64 15.14
#